data_AF-A0A7V5K6Q4-F1
#
_entry.id   AF-A0A7V5K6Q4-F1
#
_cell.length_a   1.000
_cell.length_b   1.000
_cell.length_c   1.000
_cell.angle_alpha   90.00
_cell.angle_beta   90.00
_cell.angle_gamma   90.00
#
_symmetry.space_group_name_H-M   'P 1'
#
loop_
_entity.id
_entity.type
_entity.pdbx_description
1 polymer ?
#
loop_
_entity_poly.entity_id
_entity_poly.type
_entity_poly.pdbx_seq_one_letter_code
_entity_poly.pdbx_strand_id
1 'polypeptide(L)'
;MARNLLIATLGTSPAVVTEAVGLLAEQGVQLDGVILFTTEDHDVQESLVLLSQHLPAHHGIRWVQPVPVAAHEDISTSEAAVEFMQEACRILKTFRDAGDRLFVCIAGGRKAMSSLLALAVQFYGAERLFHIWAPPWMEVEGEISKLRGLPPESLTERLHPSLNVPESDRPRLVDLPFIGLFPLLGDILSALKGQALPTRDVKQMLIAAGLL
;
A
#
# COMPACT_ATOMS: atom_id res chain seq x y z
N MET A 1 5.31 16.77 14.81
CA MET A 1 4.33 17.10 13.76
C MET A 1 3.86 15.79 13.18
N ALA A 2 2.59 15.68 12.77
CA ALA A 2 2.10 14.53 12.03
C ALA A 2 2.86 14.41 10.70
N ARG A 3 3.31 13.20 10.34
CA ARG A 3 3.94 12.92 9.05
C ARG A 3 2.89 12.43 8.06
N ASN A 4 3.11 12.66 6.77
CA ASN A 4 2.35 11.99 5.72
C ASN A 4 3.17 10.77 5.24
N LEU A 5 2.62 9.57 5.39
CA LEU A 5 3.32 8.32 5.07
C LEU A 5 2.58 7.55 3.97
N LEU A 6 3.33 7.07 2.97
CA LEU A 6 2.80 6.14 1.98
C LEU A 6 3.03 4.71 2.47
N ILE A 7 1.98 3.91 2.52
CA ILE A 7 2.06 2.45 2.74
C ILE A 7 1.64 1.80 1.43
N ALA A 8 2.51 0.97 0.84
CA ALA A 8 2.22 0.31 -0.42
C ALA A 8 2.67 -1.14 -0.46
N THR A 9 2.01 -1.93 -1.30
CA THR A 9 2.48 -3.26 -1.71
C THR A 9 3.40 -3.12 -2.93
N LEU A 10 4.59 -3.71 -2.86
CA LEU A 10 5.57 -3.70 -3.95
C LEU A 10 5.53 -5.00 -4.74
N GLY A 11 5.59 -4.88 -6.06
CA GLY A 11 5.75 -6.00 -7.00
C GLY A 11 6.86 -5.69 -8.01
N THR A 12 6.79 -6.34 -9.16
CA THR A 12 7.78 -6.19 -10.24
C THR A 12 7.69 -4.87 -11.01
N SER A 13 6.70 -4.01 -10.73
CA SER A 13 6.57 -2.68 -11.36
C SER A 13 6.80 -1.57 -10.33
N PRO A 14 8.06 -1.11 -10.13
CA PRO A 14 8.36 -0.04 -9.17
C PRO A 14 7.76 1.32 -9.57
N ALA A 15 7.56 1.59 -10.86
CA ALA A 15 7.04 2.87 -11.36
C ALA A 15 5.71 3.28 -10.70
N VAL A 16 4.86 2.30 -10.39
CA VAL A 16 3.54 2.52 -9.75
C VAL A 16 3.65 3.16 -8.36
N VAL A 17 4.80 3.01 -7.67
CA VAL A 17 5.08 3.68 -6.38
C VAL A 17 5.53 5.12 -6.59
N THR A 18 6.39 5.39 -7.57
CA THR A 18 6.85 6.76 -7.89
C THR A 18 5.73 7.60 -8.51
N GLU A 19 4.86 7.00 -9.33
CA GLU A 19 3.60 7.59 -9.79
C GLU A 19 2.68 7.98 -8.62
N ALA A 20 2.50 7.09 -7.64
CA ALA A 20 1.70 7.38 -6.45
C ALA A 20 2.25 8.57 -5.65
N VAL A 21 3.57 8.67 -5.50
CA VAL A 21 4.23 9.81 -4.81
C VAL A 21 4.05 11.10 -5.62
N GLY A 22 4.28 11.08 -6.94
CA GLY A 22 4.12 12.25 -7.80
C GLY A 22 2.67 12.78 -7.85
N LEU A 23 1.69 11.89 -7.99
CA LEU A 23 0.27 12.24 -8.02
C LEU A 23 -0.24 12.78 -6.68
N LEU A 24 0.31 12.29 -5.55
CA LEU A 24 0.05 12.87 -4.23
C LEU A 24 0.69 14.25 -4.07
N ALA A 25 1.93 14.43 -4.55
CA ALA A 25 2.65 15.70 -4.49
C ALA A 25 1.94 16.82 -5.28
N GLU A 26 1.44 16.55 -6.49
CA GLU A 26 0.61 17.48 -7.26
C GLU A 26 -0.69 17.87 -6.53
N GLN A 27 -1.25 16.96 -5.73
CA GLN A 27 -2.44 17.21 -4.89
C GLN A 27 -2.09 17.90 -3.56
N GLY A 28 -0.85 18.39 -3.39
CA GLY A 28 -0.38 19.10 -2.20
C GLY A 28 0.01 18.19 -1.03
N VAL A 29 0.02 16.86 -1.22
CA VAL A 29 0.43 15.89 -0.20
C VAL A 29 1.92 15.59 -0.35
N GLN A 30 2.74 16.30 0.41
CA GLN A 30 4.17 16.02 0.52
C GLN A 30 4.39 14.88 1.53
N LEU A 31 5.00 13.79 1.09
CA LEU A 31 5.26 12.59 1.89
C LEU A 31 6.60 12.68 2.62
N ASP A 32 6.64 12.26 3.89
CA ASP A 32 7.87 12.21 4.69
C ASP A 32 8.63 10.89 4.54
N GLY A 33 7.92 9.78 4.27
CA GLY A 33 8.45 8.42 4.28
C GLY A 33 7.53 7.42 3.58
N VAL A 34 8.12 6.30 3.15
CA VAL A 34 7.41 5.24 2.41
C VAL A 34 7.67 3.88 3.07
N ILE A 35 6.60 3.09 3.25
CA ILE A 35 6.62 1.73 3.80
C ILE A 35 6.19 0.78 2.69
N LEU A 36 7.02 -0.22 2.37
CA LEU A 36 6.81 -1.13 1.25
C LEU A 36 6.71 -2.58 1.74
N PHE A 37 5.56 -3.22 1.55
CA PHE A 37 5.45 -4.67 1.71
C PHE A 37 6.10 -5.37 0.51
N THR A 38 7.11 -6.20 0.76
CA THR A 38 7.90 -6.87 -0.29
C THR A 38 7.93 -8.38 -0.07
N THR A 39 8.03 -9.16 -1.14
CA THR A 39 8.40 -10.59 -1.07
C THR A 39 9.93 -10.77 -1.22
N GLU A 40 10.43 -11.99 -1.09
CA GLU A 40 11.86 -12.31 -1.30
C GLU A 40 12.22 -12.52 -2.78
N ASP A 41 11.23 -12.40 -3.68
CA ASP A 41 11.39 -12.44 -5.12
C ASP A 41 12.46 -11.46 -5.62
N HIS A 42 13.36 -11.95 -6.47
CA HIS A 42 14.52 -11.22 -6.98
C HIS A 42 14.14 -9.91 -7.67
N ASP A 43 13.10 -9.92 -8.50
CA ASP A 43 12.66 -8.79 -9.28
C ASP A 43 11.93 -7.75 -8.40
N VAL A 44 11.26 -8.19 -7.34
CA VAL A 44 10.75 -7.33 -6.26
C VAL A 44 11.88 -6.71 -5.44
N GLN A 45 12.96 -7.43 -5.16
CA GLN A 45 14.13 -6.91 -4.44
C GLN A 45 14.92 -5.88 -5.28
N GLU A 46 15.11 -6.11 -6.58
CA GLU A 46 15.66 -5.07 -7.48
C GLU A 46 14.75 -3.82 -7.53
N SER A 47 13.43 -4.01 -7.56
CA SER A 47 12.44 -2.92 -7.50
C SER A 47 12.57 -2.10 -6.22
N LEU A 48 12.79 -2.76 -5.07
CA LEU A 48 13.05 -2.10 -3.78
C LEU A 48 14.36 -1.29 -3.80
N VAL A 49 15.43 -1.82 -4.40
CA VAL A 49 16.71 -1.11 -4.52
C VAL A 49 16.55 0.16 -5.36
N LEU A 50 15.86 0.10 -6.51
CA LEU A 50 15.58 1.27 -7.34
C LEU A 50 14.78 2.33 -6.57
N LEU A 51 13.68 1.93 -5.91
CA LEU A 51 12.85 2.86 -5.14
C LEU A 51 13.61 3.50 -3.98
N SER A 52 14.47 2.76 -3.30
CA SER A 52 15.29 3.27 -2.20
C SER A 52 16.29 4.35 -2.64
N GLN A 53 16.68 4.36 -3.92
CA GLN A 53 17.55 5.39 -4.51
C GLN A 53 16.74 6.56 -5.09
N HIS A 54 15.71 6.27 -5.87
CA HIS A 54 14.97 7.31 -6.60
C HIS A 54 13.98 8.09 -5.73
N LEU A 55 13.36 7.49 -4.71
CA LEU A 55 12.38 8.20 -3.87
C LEU A 55 13.01 9.38 -3.09
N PRO A 56 14.17 9.22 -2.43
CA PRO A 56 14.87 10.37 -1.82
C PRO A 56 15.36 11.38 -2.87
N ALA A 57 15.92 10.91 -3.99
CA ALA A 57 16.58 11.76 -4.97
C ALA A 57 15.62 12.67 -5.77
N HIS A 58 14.42 12.18 -6.09
CA HIS A 58 13.45 12.91 -6.92
C HIS A 58 12.27 13.52 -6.14
N HIS A 59 11.91 12.94 -4.99
CA HIS A 59 10.71 13.33 -4.23
C HIS A 59 11.00 13.79 -2.79
N GLY A 60 12.26 13.83 -2.36
CA GLY A 60 12.65 14.29 -1.01
C GLY A 60 12.20 13.37 0.13
N ILE A 61 11.80 12.13 -0.19
CA ILE A 61 11.41 11.11 0.78
C ILE A 61 12.58 10.84 1.75
N ARG A 62 12.35 10.97 3.05
CA ARG A 62 13.45 10.91 4.05
C ARG A 62 13.90 9.48 4.35
N TRP A 63 13.03 8.50 4.17
CA TRP A 63 13.30 7.09 4.39
C TRP A 63 12.33 6.20 3.61
N VAL A 64 12.83 5.03 3.19
CA VAL A 64 12.06 3.94 2.61
C VAL A 64 12.25 2.74 3.52
N GLN A 65 11.17 2.18 4.05
CA GLN A 65 11.18 1.03 4.96
C GLN A 65 10.58 -0.19 4.26
N PRO A 66 11.38 -1.21 3.92
CA PRO A 66 10.83 -2.50 3.49
C PRO A 66 10.23 -3.25 4.68
N VAL A 67 9.20 -4.03 4.37
CA VAL A 67 8.51 -4.94 5.28
C VAL A 67 8.42 -6.29 4.56
N PRO A 68 9.37 -7.22 4.81
CA PRO A 68 9.37 -8.51 4.15
C PRO A 68 8.17 -9.34 4.62
N VAL A 69 7.42 -9.88 3.67
CA VAL A 69 6.36 -10.85 3.92
C VAL A 69 6.99 -12.24 3.96
N ALA A 70 6.79 -12.97 5.06
CA ALA A 70 7.47 -14.26 5.30
C ALA A 70 7.18 -15.33 4.24
N ALA A 71 6.08 -15.22 3.49
CA ALA A 71 5.83 -16.05 2.32
C ALA A 71 6.73 -15.61 1.15
N HIS A 72 7.81 -16.36 0.91
CA HIS A 72 8.93 -15.95 0.05
C HIS A 72 8.51 -15.56 -1.40
N GLU A 73 7.46 -16.17 -1.95
CA GLU A 73 6.98 -15.94 -3.33
C GLU A 73 5.52 -15.47 -3.44
N ASP A 74 4.58 -16.03 -2.66
CA ASP A 74 3.16 -15.70 -2.74
C ASP A 74 2.38 -16.04 -1.46
N ILE A 75 1.30 -15.31 -1.21
CA ILE A 75 0.38 -15.58 -0.10
C ILE A 75 -0.62 -16.67 -0.55
N SER A 76 -0.16 -17.92 -0.50
CA SER A 76 -0.87 -19.10 -0.98
C SER A 76 -1.60 -19.91 0.12
N THR A 77 -1.39 -19.57 1.40
CA THR A 77 -2.02 -20.25 2.54
C THR A 77 -2.79 -19.28 3.45
N SER A 78 -3.72 -19.82 4.24
CA SER A 78 -4.49 -19.06 5.23
C SER A 78 -3.57 -18.48 6.32
N GLU A 79 -2.54 -19.21 6.70
CA GLU A 79 -1.55 -18.83 7.70
C GLU A 79 -0.75 -17.61 7.22
N ALA A 80 -0.22 -17.65 6.00
CA ALA A 80 0.49 -16.53 5.39
C ALA A 80 -0.42 -15.30 5.22
N ALA A 81 -1.71 -15.49 4.92
CA ALA A 81 -2.68 -14.40 4.83
C ALA A 81 -2.94 -13.76 6.20
N VAL A 82 -3.00 -14.56 7.28
CA VAL A 82 -3.10 -14.07 8.67
C VAL A 82 -1.84 -13.33 9.09
N GLU A 83 -0.64 -13.86 8.81
CA GLU A 83 0.64 -13.21 9.12
C GLU A 83 0.78 -11.85 8.43
N PHE A 84 0.50 -11.78 7.12
CA PHE A 84 0.47 -10.51 6.39
C PHE A 84 -0.53 -9.53 7.00
N MET A 85 -1.75 -9.99 7.31
CA MET A 85 -2.81 -9.13 7.86
C MET A 85 -2.47 -8.62 9.25
N GLN A 86 -1.83 -9.44 10.10
CA GLN A 86 -1.32 -9.03 11.41
C GLN A 86 -0.27 -7.92 11.27
N GLU A 87 0.71 -8.07 10.38
CA GLU A 87 1.76 -7.08 10.18
C GLU A 87 1.22 -5.77 9.56
N ALA A 88 0.33 -5.88 8.57
CA ALA A 88 -0.36 -4.73 7.98
C ALA A 88 -1.19 -3.96 9.03
N CYS A 89 -1.95 -4.67 9.86
CA CYS A 89 -2.70 -4.09 10.96
C CYS A 89 -1.79 -3.45 12.01
N ARG A 90 -0.66 -4.09 12.36
CA ARG A 90 0.33 -3.57 13.30
C ARG A 90 0.92 -2.25 12.80
N ILE A 91 1.30 -2.19 11.52
CA ILE A 91 1.86 -0.97 10.90
C ILE A 91 0.83 0.15 10.86
N LEU A 92 -0.37 -0.11 10.33
CA LEU A 92 -1.45 0.88 10.26
C LEU A 92 -1.79 1.44 11.66
N LYS A 93 -1.90 0.57 12.67
CA LYS A 93 -2.10 0.97 14.06
C LYS A 93 -0.95 1.81 14.59
N THR A 94 0.29 1.36 14.43
CA THR A 94 1.48 2.01 15.02
C THR A 94 1.61 3.46 14.57
N PHE A 95 1.50 3.73 13.26
CA PHE A 95 1.65 5.08 12.75
C PHE A 95 0.40 5.95 12.96
N ARG A 96 -0.81 5.36 12.96
CA ARG A 96 -2.04 6.07 13.38
C ARG A 96 -1.96 6.52 14.84
N ASP A 97 -1.56 5.63 15.75
CA ASP A 97 -1.43 5.93 17.18
C ASP A 97 -0.37 7.02 17.44
N ALA A 98 0.65 7.12 16.58
CA ALA A 98 1.65 8.21 16.57
C ALA A 98 1.12 9.54 15.99
N GLY A 99 -0.10 9.56 15.45
CA GLY A 99 -0.73 10.73 14.85
C GLY A 99 -0.33 11.01 13.39
N ASP A 100 0.27 10.05 12.69
CA ASP A 100 0.64 10.21 11.28
C ASP A 100 -0.56 9.97 10.34
N ARG A 101 -0.54 10.62 9.17
CA ARG A 101 -1.54 10.49 8.10
C ARG A 101 -1.09 9.45 7.10
N LEU A 102 -1.93 8.43 6.88
CA LEU A 102 -1.58 7.23 6.13
C LEU A 102 -2.25 7.22 4.76
N PHE A 103 -1.44 7.25 3.71
CA PHE A 103 -1.87 7.14 2.32
C PHE A 103 -1.57 5.71 1.86
N VAL A 104 -2.57 4.95 1.46
CA VAL A 104 -2.41 3.51 1.19
C VAL A 104 -2.62 3.20 -0.29
N CYS A 105 -1.55 2.76 -0.96
CA CYS A 105 -1.56 2.37 -2.36
C CYS A 105 -1.55 0.84 -2.50
N ILE A 106 -2.56 0.25 -3.14
CA ILE A 106 -2.65 -1.20 -3.36
C ILE A 106 -2.30 -1.64 -4.78
N ALA A 107 -1.63 -0.78 -5.55
CA ALA A 107 -1.45 -0.94 -6.98
C ALA A 107 -0.30 -1.87 -7.40
N GLY A 108 0.74 -2.01 -6.59
CA GLY A 108 1.81 -2.99 -6.79
C GLY A 108 1.60 -4.28 -6.00
N GLY A 109 2.49 -5.24 -6.20
CA GLY A 109 2.56 -6.50 -5.43
C GLY A 109 1.68 -7.64 -5.94
N ARG A 110 1.76 -8.78 -5.28
CA ARG A 110 0.87 -9.93 -5.56
C ARG A 110 -0.57 -9.54 -5.20
N LYS A 111 -1.55 -9.95 -6.01
CA LYS A 111 -2.98 -9.61 -5.83
C LYS A 111 -3.52 -9.89 -4.42
N ALA A 112 -3.02 -10.93 -3.77
CA ALA A 112 -3.35 -11.27 -2.39
C ALA A 112 -2.88 -10.18 -1.40
N MET A 113 -1.66 -9.67 -1.54
CA MET A 113 -1.12 -8.58 -0.71
C MET A 113 -1.98 -7.32 -0.81
N SER A 114 -2.30 -6.89 -2.03
CA SER A 114 -3.18 -5.73 -2.29
C SER A 114 -4.55 -5.89 -1.64
N SER A 115 -5.14 -7.08 -1.76
CA SER A 115 -6.45 -7.40 -1.18
C SER A 115 -6.41 -7.40 0.36
N LEU A 116 -5.39 -8.02 0.95
CA LEU A 116 -5.22 -8.08 2.40
C LEU A 116 -4.88 -6.72 3.01
N LEU A 117 -4.13 -5.87 2.31
CA LEU A 117 -3.84 -4.49 2.75
C LEU A 117 -5.12 -3.63 2.72
N ALA A 118 -5.95 -3.77 1.68
CA ALA A 118 -7.27 -3.12 1.64
C ALA A 118 -8.17 -3.57 2.80
N LEU A 119 -8.16 -4.87 3.15
CA LEU A 119 -8.87 -5.39 4.33
C LEU A 119 -8.28 -4.87 5.65
N ALA A 120 -6.95 -4.75 5.77
CA ALA A 120 -6.32 -4.18 6.96
C ALA A 120 -6.71 -2.70 7.16
N VAL A 121 -6.86 -1.94 6.06
CA VAL A 121 -7.40 -0.57 6.07
C VAL A 121 -8.88 -0.54 6.47
N GLN A 122 -9.68 -1.58 6.24
CA GLN A 122 -11.04 -1.62 6.78
C GLN A 122 -11.04 -1.66 8.31
N PHE A 123 -10.07 -2.32 8.96
CA PHE A 123 -9.98 -2.35 10.42
C PHE A 123 -9.37 -1.07 11.01
N TYR A 124 -8.21 -0.65 10.51
CA TYR A 124 -7.45 0.46 11.11
C TYR A 124 -7.58 1.78 10.38
N GLY A 125 -8.26 1.85 9.23
CA GLY A 125 -8.47 3.05 8.43
C GLY A 125 -7.19 3.62 7.80
N ALA A 126 -7.38 4.53 6.86
CA ALA A 126 -6.32 5.37 6.28
C ALA A 126 -6.76 6.85 6.31
N GLU A 127 -5.93 7.75 5.78
CA GLU A 127 -6.40 9.02 5.21
C GLU A 127 -7.06 8.73 3.85
N ARG A 128 -6.39 7.94 3.01
CA ARG A 128 -6.88 7.46 1.70
C ARG A 128 -6.45 6.02 1.45
N LEU A 129 -7.32 5.25 0.83
CA LEU A 129 -7.02 3.98 0.19
C LEU A 129 -7.19 4.18 -1.32
N PHE A 130 -6.21 3.80 -2.12
CA PHE A 130 -6.27 4.03 -3.56
C PHE A 130 -5.48 3.00 -4.36
N HIS A 131 -5.79 2.96 -5.65
CA HIS A 131 -5.05 2.28 -6.69
C HIS A 131 -4.50 3.32 -7.67
N ILE A 132 -3.42 2.99 -8.39
CA ILE A 132 -2.93 3.79 -9.51
C ILE A 132 -3.34 3.06 -10.78
N TRP A 133 -4.22 3.67 -11.56
CA TRP A 133 -4.47 3.25 -12.92
C TRP A 133 -3.42 3.90 -13.82
N ALA A 134 -2.69 3.10 -14.59
CA ALA A 134 -1.72 3.58 -15.56
C ALA A 134 -2.12 3.16 -16.99
N PRO A 135 -1.70 3.90 -18.03
CA PRO A 135 -1.84 3.45 -19.41
C PRO A 135 -1.12 2.10 -19.62
N PRO A 136 -1.63 1.18 -20.45
CA PRO A 136 -1.02 -0.16 -20.61
C PRO A 136 0.45 -0.16 -21.07
N TRP A 137 0.88 0.88 -21.81
CA TRP A 137 2.28 1.04 -22.18
C TRP A 137 3.17 1.38 -20.98
N MET A 138 2.67 2.18 -20.04
CA MET A 138 3.36 2.58 -18.81
C MET A 138 3.45 1.41 -17.82
N GLU A 139 2.39 0.59 -17.70
CA GLU A 139 2.44 -0.64 -16.90
C GLU A 139 3.55 -1.60 -17.38
N VAL A 140 3.66 -1.80 -18.70
CA VAL A 140 4.67 -2.69 -19.31
C VAL A 140 6.07 -2.11 -19.21
N GLU A 141 6.27 -0.82 -19.51
CA GLU A 141 7.59 -0.18 -19.48
C GLU A 141 8.09 0.11 -18.05
N GLY A 142 7.16 0.21 -17.09
CA GLY A 142 7.44 0.36 -15.66
C GLY A 142 7.80 -0.94 -14.95
N GLU A 143 7.76 -2.10 -15.61
CA GLU A 143 8.29 -3.36 -15.08
C GLU A 143 9.82 -3.32 -14.93
N ILE A 144 10.33 -3.82 -13.82
CA ILE A 144 11.76 -4.02 -13.55
C ILE A 144 12.47 -4.81 -14.66
N SER A 145 11.76 -5.74 -15.30
CA SER A 145 12.22 -6.52 -16.46
C SER A 145 12.60 -5.64 -17.67
N LYS A 146 11.98 -4.47 -17.81
CA LYS A 146 12.25 -3.45 -18.86
C LYS A 146 13.20 -2.35 -18.40
N LEU A 147 13.17 -2.02 -17.11
CA LEU A 147 14.04 -1.00 -16.51
C LEU A 147 15.50 -1.48 -16.38
N ARG A 148 15.71 -2.80 -16.23
CA ARG A 148 17.03 -3.42 -16.06
C ARG A 148 17.96 -3.12 -17.24
N GLY A 149 19.06 -2.43 -16.97
CA GLY A 149 20.08 -2.09 -17.96
C GLY A 149 19.80 -0.84 -18.79
N LEU A 150 18.72 -0.09 -18.51
CA LEU A 150 18.51 1.23 -19.12
C LEU A 150 19.58 2.24 -18.67
N PRO A 151 19.97 3.20 -19.53
CA PRO A 151 20.76 4.36 -19.11
C PRO A 151 20.03 5.17 -18.02
N PRO A 152 20.75 5.87 -17.11
CA PRO A 152 20.13 6.58 -15.98
C PRO A 152 19.06 7.60 -16.37
N GLU A 153 19.22 8.27 -17.51
CA GLU A 153 18.23 9.23 -18.02
C GLU A 153 16.93 8.53 -18.43
N SER A 154 17.01 7.45 -19.22
CA SER A 154 15.85 6.65 -19.63
C SER A 154 15.18 5.94 -18.45
N LEU A 155 15.96 5.44 -17.49
CA LEU A 155 15.45 4.87 -16.25
C LEU A 155 14.66 5.91 -15.44
N THR A 156 15.18 7.14 -15.35
CA THR A 156 14.50 8.25 -14.68
C THR A 156 13.20 8.61 -15.39
N GLU A 157 13.19 8.66 -16.73
CA GLU A 157 12.00 8.96 -17.53
C GLU A 157 10.87 7.95 -17.33
N ARG A 158 11.17 6.64 -17.17
CA ARG A 158 10.15 5.59 -16.99
C ARG A 158 9.77 5.30 -15.54
N LEU A 159 10.57 5.74 -14.56
CA LEU A 159 10.16 5.79 -13.16
C LEU A 159 9.42 7.08 -12.79
N HIS A 160 9.73 8.21 -13.44
CA HIS A 160 9.15 9.51 -13.14
C HIS A 160 8.61 10.18 -14.43
N PRO A 161 7.63 9.55 -15.11
CA PRO A 161 7.08 10.08 -16.34
C PRO A 161 6.46 11.46 -16.12
N SER A 162 6.57 12.34 -17.13
CA SER A 162 5.94 13.65 -17.09
C SER A 162 4.43 13.49 -16.92
N LEU A 163 3.89 14.06 -15.85
CA LEU A 163 2.45 14.08 -15.61
C LEU A 163 1.74 15.14 -16.50
N ASN A 164 2.49 16.02 -17.16
CA ASN A 164 1.98 17.02 -18.11
C ASN A 164 1.77 16.41 -19.52
N VAL A 165 0.93 15.38 -19.60
CA VAL A 165 0.60 14.61 -20.81
C VAL A 165 -0.92 14.51 -21.00
N PRO A 166 -1.44 14.15 -22.20
CA PRO A 166 -2.86 13.98 -22.44
C PRO A 166 -3.52 12.98 -21.48
N GLU A 167 -4.80 13.16 -21.19
CA GLU A 167 -5.55 12.35 -20.21
C GLU A 167 -5.56 10.84 -20.52
N SER A 168 -5.38 10.46 -21.79
CA SER A 168 -5.23 9.08 -22.27
C SER A 168 -3.93 8.40 -21.81
N ASP A 169 -2.88 9.20 -21.65
CA ASP A 169 -1.49 8.75 -21.43
C ASP A 169 -0.97 9.15 -20.03
N ARG A 170 -1.88 9.65 -19.18
CA ARG A 170 -1.58 10.13 -17.83
C ARG A 170 -2.03 9.10 -16.79
N PRO A 171 -1.16 8.66 -15.85
CA PRO A 171 -1.57 7.81 -14.74
C PRO A 171 -2.50 8.57 -13.79
N ARG A 172 -3.35 7.84 -13.09
CA ARG A 172 -4.43 8.38 -12.25
C ARG A 172 -4.50 7.70 -10.91
N LEU A 173 -4.59 8.49 -9.85
CA LEU A 173 -4.95 8.00 -8.53
C LEU A 173 -6.48 7.76 -8.50
N VAL A 174 -6.88 6.52 -8.25
CA VAL A 174 -8.27 6.08 -8.13
C VAL A 174 -8.53 5.74 -6.67
N ASP A 175 -9.24 6.62 -5.97
CA ASP A 175 -9.65 6.38 -4.57
C ASP A 175 -10.63 5.20 -4.48
N LEU A 176 -10.44 4.38 -3.45
CA LEU A 176 -11.25 3.21 -3.14
C LEU A 176 -11.98 3.45 -1.81
N PRO A 177 -13.30 3.21 -1.75
CA PRO A 177 -14.07 3.45 -0.54
C PRO A 177 -13.71 2.45 0.56
N PHE A 178 -13.54 2.95 1.77
CA PHE A 178 -13.39 2.15 2.99
C PHE A 178 -14.24 2.77 4.10
N ILE A 179 -14.69 1.95 5.06
CA ILE A 179 -15.61 2.34 6.14
C ILE A 179 -14.84 2.80 7.39
N GLY A 180 -13.71 2.15 7.69
CA GLY A 180 -12.92 2.42 8.89
C GLY A 180 -13.62 1.92 10.16
N LEU A 181 -13.60 0.61 10.37
CA LEU A 181 -14.20 -0.09 11.52
C LEU A 181 -13.47 0.17 12.86
N PHE A 182 -12.41 0.99 12.87
CA PHE A 182 -11.60 1.29 14.05
C PHE A 182 -12.43 1.65 15.31
N PRO A 183 -13.47 2.50 15.25
CA PRO A 183 -14.31 2.80 16.42
C PRO A 183 -15.07 1.60 16.97
N LEU A 184 -15.35 0.59 16.14
CA LEU A 184 -16.10 -0.62 16.49
C LEU A 184 -15.19 -1.79 16.92
N LEU A 185 -13.86 -1.69 16.72
CA LEU A 185 -12.93 -2.78 17.04
C LEU A 185 -12.99 -3.22 18.50
N GLY A 186 -13.21 -2.30 19.44
CA GLY A 186 -13.34 -2.63 20.87
C GLY A 186 -14.54 -3.54 21.14
N ASP A 187 -15.70 -3.20 20.59
CA ASP A 187 -16.94 -3.96 20.72
C ASP A 187 -16.83 -5.32 20.02
N ILE A 188 -16.28 -5.34 18.80
CA ILE A 188 -16.03 -6.56 18.02
C ILE A 188 -15.12 -7.53 18.80
N LEU A 189 -13.99 -7.04 19.33
CA LEU A 189 -13.05 -7.87 20.10
C LEU A 189 -13.64 -8.37 21.42
N SER A 190 -14.42 -7.53 22.11
CA SER A 190 -15.08 -7.91 23.37
C SER A 190 -16.17 -8.96 23.15
N ALA A 191 -16.91 -8.86 22.03
CA ALA A 191 -17.91 -9.84 21.63
C ALA A 191 -17.31 -11.19 21.26
N LEU A 192 -16.27 -11.20 20.41
CA LEU A 192 -15.56 -12.43 20.00
C LEU A 192 -14.89 -13.16 21.18
N LYS A 193 -14.50 -12.42 22.23
CA LYS A 193 -13.95 -12.99 23.47
C LYS A 193 -15.01 -13.39 24.50
N GLY A 194 -16.31 -13.17 24.22
CA GLY A 194 -17.40 -13.39 25.19
C GLY A 194 -17.35 -12.48 26.42
N GLN A 195 -16.61 -11.36 26.36
CA GLN A 195 -16.33 -10.46 27.49
C GLN A 195 -17.41 -9.39 27.70
N ALA A 196 -18.18 -9.08 26.66
CA ALA A 196 -19.30 -8.15 26.72
C ALA A 196 -20.44 -8.61 25.80
N LEU A 197 -21.66 -8.13 26.07
CA LEU A 197 -22.76 -8.22 25.11
C LEU A 197 -22.49 -7.19 23.99
N PRO A 198 -22.23 -7.60 22.73
CA PRO A 198 -22.14 -6.66 21.62
C PRO A 198 -23.41 -5.82 21.48
N THR A 199 -23.25 -4.61 20.93
CA THR A 199 -24.39 -3.86 20.37
C THR A 199 -25.15 -4.73 19.37
N ARG A 200 -26.46 -4.49 19.21
CA ARG A 200 -27.31 -5.31 18.33
C ARG A 200 -26.71 -5.46 16.93
N ASP A 201 -26.17 -4.36 16.40
CA ASP A 201 -25.66 -4.28 15.04
C ASP A 201 -24.33 -5.05 14.90
N VAL A 202 -23.40 -4.89 15.86
CA VAL A 202 -22.17 -5.71 15.92
C VAL A 202 -22.50 -7.19 16.08
N LYS A 203 -23.50 -7.54 16.90
CA LYS A 203 -23.93 -8.95 17.06
C LYS A 203 -24.47 -9.53 15.76
N GLN A 204 -25.34 -8.79 15.08
CA GLN A 204 -25.93 -9.23 13.80
C GLN A 204 -24.88 -9.35 12.70
N MET A 205 -23.93 -8.41 12.64
CA MET A 205 -22.79 -8.47 11.71
C MET A 205 -21.92 -9.71 11.95
N LEU A 206 -21.58 -10.02 13.20
CA LEU A 206 -20.76 -11.19 13.54
C LEU A 206 -21.45 -12.52 13.26
N ILE A 207 -22.76 -12.63 13.55
CA ILE A 207 -23.57 -13.82 13.20
C ILE A 207 -23.66 -13.99 11.68
N ALA A 208 -23.90 -12.90 10.93
CA ALA A 208 -23.95 -12.95 9.46
C ALA A 208 -22.61 -13.34 8.82
N ALA A 209 -21.49 -13.05 9.49
CA ALA A 209 -20.15 -13.47 9.10
C ALA A 209 -19.77 -14.89 9.60
N GLY A 210 -20.62 -15.57 10.37
CA GLY A 210 -20.33 -16.89 10.95
C GLY A 210 -19.28 -16.89 12.07
N LEU A 211 -19.12 -15.76 12.77
CA LEU A 211 -18.11 -15.56 13.82
C LEU A 211 -18.67 -15.67 15.26
N LEU A 212 -20.00 -15.79 15.40
CA LEU A 212 -20.74 -16.04 16.65
C LEU A 212 -21.92 -16.98 16.37
#